data_AF-A0A182PYH7-F1
#
_entry.id   AF-A0A182PYH7-F1
#
_cell.length_a   1.000
_cell.length_b   1.000
_cell.length_c   1.000
_cell.angle_alpha   90.00
_cell.angle_beta   90.00
_cell.angle_gamma   90.00
#
_symmetry.space_group_name_H-M   'P 1'
#
loop_
_entity.id
_entity.type
_entity.pdbx_description
1 polymer ?
#
loop_
_entity_poly.entity_id
_entity_poly.type
_entity_poly.pdbx_seq_one_letter_code
_entity_poly.pdbx_strand_id
1 'polypeptide(L)'
;MDIEQTGIDAGSTTNAPDEEKLPEGFFDDPKMDAKARNQEYKDPNDEEWEKFQKEIKEATSVSMAIISEEQEESTAERQIAEIDEQIRNWSRVLDLEKKKEQVKTMKSVKTSARDVNQLKKIGQSMDPGNDDVREDDDDDDDDFDEFLDWRAKKSYK
;
A
#
# COMPACT_ATOMS: atom_id res chain seq x y z
N MET A 1 -76.71 38.79 -61.33
CA MET A 1 -76.76 39.20 -59.92
C MET A 1 -76.38 37.97 -59.13
N ASP A 2 -75.08 37.77 -58.91
CA ASP A 2 -74.32 38.35 -57.78
C ASP A 2 -74.75 37.65 -56.48
N ILE A 3 -73.93 37.20 -55.52
CA ILE A 3 -72.49 37.24 -55.24
C ILE A 3 -72.36 36.43 -53.91
N GLU A 4 -71.18 35.84 -53.63
CA GLU A 4 -70.64 35.43 -52.30
C GLU A 4 -71.34 34.31 -51.48
N GLN A 5 -70.69 33.21 -51.06
CA GLN A 5 -69.47 33.02 -50.25
C GLN A 5 -69.66 33.33 -48.74
N THR A 6 -69.48 32.29 -47.91
CA THR A 6 -69.02 32.22 -46.49
C THR A 6 -69.46 30.83 -45.97
N GLY A 7 -68.66 29.96 -45.38
CA GLY A 7 -67.41 30.13 -44.64
C GLY A 7 -67.65 29.82 -43.16
N ILE A 8 -67.32 28.59 -42.75
CA ILE A 8 -66.67 28.20 -41.46
C ILE A 8 -67.46 28.49 -40.15
N ASP A 9 -67.71 27.49 -39.30
CA ASP A 9 -67.00 27.33 -38.02
C ASP A 9 -67.46 26.11 -37.18
N ALA A 10 -66.52 25.68 -36.36
CA ALA A 10 -66.38 24.51 -35.54
C ALA A 10 -67.45 24.23 -34.48
N GLY A 11 -67.68 22.93 -34.28
CA GLY A 11 -68.14 22.34 -33.02
C GLY A 11 -67.07 21.38 -32.51
N SER A 12 -66.03 21.94 -31.89
CA SER A 12 -65.01 21.22 -31.12
C SER A 12 -65.65 20.44 -29.96
N THR A 13 -65.27 19.17 -29.79
CA THR A 13 -65.36 18.47 -28.51
C THR A 13 -64.04 17.74 -28.25
N THR A 14 -63.06 18.53 -27.84
CA THR A 14 -62.14 18.24 -26.72
C THR A 14 -61.81 16.78 -26.41
N ASN A 15 -60.61 16.34 -26.79
CA ASN A 15 -59.68 15.69 -25.85
C ASN A 15 -58.24 15.70 -26.38
N ALA A 16 -57.37 16.36 -25.60
CA ALA A 16 -55.92 16.14 -25.37
C ALA A 16 -54.93 16.04 -26.57
N PRO A 17 -53.75 16.70 -26.45
CA PRO A 17 -52.66 16.64 -27.45
C PRO A 17 -51.79 15.39 -27.26
N ASP A 18 -52.37 14.20 -27.36
CA ASP A 18 -51.63 12.93 -27.30
C ASP A 18 -51.75 12.10 -28.61
N GLU A 19 -52.53 12.57 -29.58
CA GLU A 19 -52.75 11.89 -30.88
C GLU A 19 -51.68 12.21 -31.95
N GLU A 20 -50.66 13.02 -31.66
CA GLU A 20 -49.55 13.28 -32.59
C GLU A 20 -48.48 12.17 -32.61
N LYS A 21 -48.61 11.14 -31.78
CA LYS A 21 -47.70 9.98 -31.81
C LYS A 21 -48.34 8.85 -32.59
N LEU A 22 -47.76 8.55 -33.77
CA LEU A 22 -48.12 7.42 -34.61
C LEU A 22 -48.24 6.11 -33.79
N PRO A 23 -49.21 5.22 -34.09
CA PRO A 23 -49.34 3.91 -33.45
C PRO A 23 -48.08 3.07 -33.59
N GLU A 24 -47.84 2.17 -32.64
CA GLU A 24 -46.71 1.23 -32.72
C GLU A 24 -46.84 0.31 -33.94
N GLY A 25 -45.76 0.17 -34.72
CA GLY A 25 -45.78 -0.61 -35.96
C GLY A 25 -46.49 0.08 -37.12
N PHE A 26 -46.56 1.42 -37.12
CA PHE A 26 -47.14 2.19 -38.22
C PHE A 26 -46.26 2.16 -39.48
N PHE A 27 -44.94 2.07 -39.32
CA PHE A 27 -44.03 1.81 -40.42
C PHE A 27 -43.70 0.31 -40.48
N ASP A 28 -43.93 -0.31 -41.64
CA ASP A 28 -43.57 -1.73 -41.93
C ASP A 28 -42.09 -2.06 -41.66
N ASP A 29 -41.24 -1.02 -41.51
CA ASP A 29 -39.84 -1.13 -41.11
C ASP A 29 -39.62 -0.63 -39.66
N PRO A 30 -39.23 -1.53 -38.72
CA PRO A 30 -38.96 -1.20 -37.30
C PRO A 30 -37.94 -0.08 -37.07
N LYS A 31 -37.03 0.14 -38.03
CA LYS A 31 -36.01 1.19 -38.01
C LYS A 31 -36.60 2.58 -38.30
N MET A 32 -37.63 2.64 -39.14
CA MET A 32 -38.31 3.88 -39.50
C MET A 32 -39.31 4.29 -38.42
N ASP A 33 -39.92 3.31 -37.75
CA ASP A 33 -40.81 3.51 -36.60
C ASP A 33 -40.06 4.15 -35.41
N ALA A 34 -38.91 3.60 -35.04
CA ALA A 34 -38.06 4.11 -33.97
C ALA A 34 -37.48 5.52 -34.28
N LYS A 35 -37.08 5.76 -35.54
CA LYS A 35 -36.57 7.05 -36.00
C LYS A 35 -37.66 8.14 -36.03
N ALA A 36 -38.89 7.80 -36.40
CA ALA A 36 -40.04 8.69 -36.32
C ALA A 36 -40.43 9.02 -34.88
N ARG A 37 -40.05 8.17 -33.92
CA ARG A 37 -40.26 8.33 -32.48
C ARG A 37 -39.08 8.96 -31.73
N ASN A 38 -38.01 9.36 -32.43
CA ASN A 38 -36.75 9.85 -31.84
C ASN A 38 -36.13 8.88 -30.81
N GLN A 39 -36.41 7.57 -30.92
CA GLN A 39 -35.88 6.54 -30.04
C GLN A 39 -34.83 5.72 -30.81
N GLU A 40 -33.64 5.56 -30.24
CA GLU A 40 -32.55 4.83 -30.89
C GLU A 40 -32.95 3.35 -31.02
N TYR A 41 -33.16 2.88 -32.25
CA TYR A 41 -33.31 1.45 -32.53
C TYR A 41 -31.98 0.77 -32.25
N LYS A 42 -31.83 0.17 -31.07
CA LYS A 42 -30.81 -0.85 -30.84
C LYS A 42 -31.40 -2.20 -31.23
N ASP A 43 -30.69 -2.94 -32.07
CA ASP A 43 -31.06 -4.31 -32.39
C ASP A 43 -31.05 -5.11 -31.08
N PRO A 44 -32.08 -5.92 -30.76
CA PRO A 44 -32.07 -6.79 -29.59
C PRO A 44 -30.77 -7.62 -29.47
N ASN A 45 -30.19 -8.01 -30.61
CA ASN A 45 -28.94 -8.74 -30.65
C ASN A 45 -27.72 -7.88 -30.27
N ASP A 46 -27.73 -6.57 -30.58
CA ASP A 46 -26.66 -5.64 -30.19
C ASP A 46 -26.73 -5.30 -28.69
N GLU A 47 -27.94 -5.20 -28.10
CA GLU A 47 -28.09 -5.02 -26.65
C GLU A 47 -27.60 -6.24 -25.86
N GLU A 48 -27.92 -7.45 -26.33
CA GLU A 48 -27.42 -8.69 -25.73
C GLU A 48 -25.90 -8.82 -25.92
N TRP A 49 -25.36 -8.38 -27.05
CA TRP A 49 -23.93 -8.38 -27.30
C TRP A 49 -23.17 -7.37 -26.42
N GLU A 50 -23.71 -6.17 -26.23
CA GLU A 50 -23.16 -5.18 -25.29
C GLU A 50 -23.21 -5.69 -23.85
N LYS A 51 -24.30 -6.33 -23.43
CA LYS A 51 -24.42 -6.97 -22.10
C LYS A 51 -23.39 -8.08 -21.94
N PHE A 52 -23.21 -8.93 -22.94
CA PHE A 52 -22.20 -9.99 -22.90
C PHE A 52 -20.78 -9.42 -22.80
N GLN A 53 -20.42 -8.42 -23.61
CA GLN A 53 -19.11 -7.77 -23.52
C GLN A 53 -18.88 -7.09 -22.16
N LYS A 54 -19.91 -6.49 -21.60
CA LYS A 54 -19.86 -5.89 -20.27
C LYS A 54 -19.61 -6.96 -19.20
N GLU A 55 -20.36 -8.07 -19.24
CA GLU A 55 -20.20 -9.20 -18.34
C GLU A 55 -18.79 -9.80 -18.41
N ILE A 56 -18.23 -9.97 -19.63
CA ILE A 56 -16.87 -10.46 -19.81
C ILE A 56 -15.84 -9.52 -19.19
N LYS A 57 -15.99 -8.21 -19.39
CA LYS A 57 -15.09 -7.20 -18.78
C LYS A 57 -15.21 -7.20 -17.27
N GLU A 58 -16.42 -7.33 -16.74
CA GLU A 58 -16.69 -7.38 -15.30
C GLU A 58 -16.08 -8.64 -14.67
N ALA A 59 -16.33 -9.81 -15.26
CA ALA A 59 -15.72 -11.08 -14.82
C ALA A 59 -14.19 -11.04 -14.89
N THR A 60 -13.62 -10.42 -15.93
CA THR A 60 -12.16 -10.22 -16.04
C THR A 60 -11.66 -9.27 -14.95
N SER A 61 -12.38 -8.18 -14.68
CA SER A 61 -12.03 -7.22 -13.63
C SER A 61 -12.06 -7.86 -12.25
N VAL A 62 -13.09 -8.64 -11.94
CA VAL A 62 -13.21 -9.38 -10.67
C VAL A 62 -12.06 -10.38 -10.54
N SER A 63 -11.75 -11.12 -11.61
CA SER A 63 -10.63 -12.07 -11.60
C SER A 63 -9.29 -11.38 -11.35
N MET A 64 -9.04 -10.24 -12.00
CA MET A 64 -7.82 -9.45 -11.76
C MET A 64 -7.76 -8.90 -10.34
N ALA A 65 -8.89 -8.46 -9.78
CA ALA A 65 -8.96 -7.97 -8.41
C ALA A 65 -8.60 -9.06 -7.40
N ILE A 66 -9.15 -10.27 -7.57
CA ILE A 66 -8.85 -11.42 -6.70
C ILE A 66 -7.36 -11.76 -6.73
N ILE A 67 -6.75 -11.84 -7.93
CA ILE A 67 -5.31 -12.15 -8.06
C ILE A 67 -4.45 -11.05 -7.43
N SER A 68 -4.85 -9.78 -7.61
CA SER A 68 -4.14 -8.65 -7.02
C SER A 68 -4.19 -8.68 -5.50
N GLU A 69 -5.36 -9.00 -4.92
CA GLU A 69 -5.56 -9.11 -3.48
C GLU A 69 -4.73 -10.26 -2.89
N GLU A 70 -4.74 -11.44 -3.51
CA GLU A 70 -3.94 -12.58 -3.06
C GLU A 70 -2.43 -12.28 -3.09
N GLN A 71 -1.98 -11.55 -4.11
CA GLN A 71 -0.58 -11.12 -4.21
C GLN A 71 -0.21 -10.09 -3.14
N GLU A 72 -1.12 -9.17 -2.83
CA GLU A 72 -0.95 -8.18 -1.75
C GLU A 72 -0.89 -8.88 -0.39
N GLU A 73 -1.81 -9.80 -0.12
CA GLU A 73 -1.86 -10.58 1.12
C GLU A 73 -0.57 -11.40 1.32
N SER A 74 -0.10 -12.11 0.29
CA SER A 74 1.17 -12.86 0.34
C SER A 74 2.37 -11.94 0.65
N THR A 75 2.37 -10.73 0.09
CA THR A 75 3.43 -9.75 0.35
C THR A 75 3.35 -9.25 1.79
N ALA A 76 2.15 -8.95 2.29
CA ALA A 76 1.91 -8.50 3.65
C ALA A 76 2.33 -9.56 4.68
N GLU A 77 1.98 -10.83 4.49
CA GLU A 77 2.39 -11.93 5.37
C GLU A 77 3.91 -12.03 5.49
N ARG A 78 4.62 -11.90 4.36
CA ARG A 78 6.09 -11.92 4.35
C ARG A 78 6.67 -10.76 5.13
N GLN A 79 6.11 -9.56 4.94
CA GLN A 79 6.53 -8.35 5.66
C GLN A 79 6.27 -8.47 7.17
N ILE A 80 5.13 -9.05 7.56
CA ILE A 80 4.80 -9.30 8.97
C ILE A 80 5.83 -10.24 9.60
N ALA A 81 6.18 -11.35 8.93
CA ALA A 81 7.18 -12.28 9.43
C ALA A 81 8.56 -11.61 9.61
N GLU A 82 8.95 -10.73 8.69
CA GLU A 82 10.18 -9.95 8.78
C GLU A 82 10.13 -8.96 9.96
N ILE A 83 9.02 -8.25 10.14
CA ILE A 83 8.82 -7.35 11.28
C ILE A 83 8.93 -8.11 12.61
N ASP A 84 8.33 -9.30 12.72
CA ASP A 84 8.41 -10.11 13.93
C ASP A 84 9.85 -10.56 14.25
N GLU A 85 10.65 -10.85 13.23
CA GLU A 85 12.08 -11.10 13.40
C GLU A 85 12.82 -9.85 13.87
N GLN A 86 12.55 -8.69 13.26
CA GLN A 86 13.13 -7.44 13.68
C GLN A 86 12.77 -7.14 15.14
N ILE A 87 11.51 -7.28 15.55
CA ILE A 87 11.06 -7.08 16.93
C ILE A 87 11.85 -7.97 17.90
N ARG A 88 12.04 -9.25 17.58
CA ARG A 88 12.83 -10.18 18.41
C ARG A 88 14.29 -9.73 18.52
N ASN A 89 14.89 -9.30 17.41
CA ASN A 89 16.26 -8.83 17.38
C ASN A 89 16.44 -7.52 18.17
N TRP A 90 15.55 -6.54 17.97
CA TRP A 90 15.53 -5.29 18.73
C TRP A 90 15.35 -5.53 20.23
N SER A 91 14.45 -6.44 20.60
CA SER A 91 14.26 -6.83 22.00
C SER A 91 15.54 -7.40 22.61
N ARG A 92 16.26 -8.24 21.86
CA ARG A 92 17.56 -8.79 22.29
C ARG A 92 18.61 -7.70 22.48
N VAL A 93 18.71 -6.74 21.56
CA VAL A 93 19.65 -5.62 21.65
C VAL A 93 19.35 -4.77 22.90
N LEU A 94 18.08 -4.44 23.14
CA LEU A 94 17.65 -3.66 24.29
C LEU A 94 17.96 -4.37 25.61
N ASP A 95 17.76 -5.69 25.68
CA ASP A 95 18.15 -6.49 26.84
C ASP A 95 19.66 -6.49 27.10
N LEU A 96 20.46 -6.57 26.03
CA LEU A 96 21.92 -6.51 26.11
C LEU A 96 22.40 -5.12 26.56
N GLU A 97 21.79 -4.05 26.05
CA GLU A 97 22.08 -2.68 26.46
C GLU A 97 21.79 -2.47 27.95
N LYS A 98 20.63 -2.93 28.43
CA LYS A 98 20.27 -2.90 29.85
C LYS A 98 21.28 -3.67 30.70
N LYS A 99 21.73 -4.85 30.26
CA LYS A 99 22.78 -5.61 30.96
C LYS A 99 24.13 -4.89 30.94
N LYS A 100 24.51 -4.28 29.82
CA LYS A 100 25.73 -3.47 29.69
C LYS A 100 25.71 -2.30 30.66
N GLU A 101 24.59 -1.59 30.77
CA GLU A 101 24.42 -0.49 31.73
C GLU A 101 24.52 -0.97 33.19
N GLN A 102 23.87 -2.09 33.53
CA GLN A 102 23.99 -2.70 34.86
C GLN A 102 25.44 -3.10 35.19
N VAL A 103 26.17 -3.66 34.24
CA VAL A 103 27.59 -4.01 34.43
C VAL A 103 28.43 -2.74 34.57
N LYS A 104 28.18 -1.70 33.78
CA LYS A 104 28.90 -0.42 33.86
C LYS A 104 28.67 0.26 35.22
N THR A 105 27.43 0.32 35.70
CA THR A 105 27.11 0.86 37.03
C THR A 105 27.73 0.03 38.15
N MET A 106 27.65 -1.30 38.09
CA MET A 106 28.32 -2.18 39.06
C MET A 106 29.85 -2.06 39.03
N LYS A 107 30.47 -1.96 37.84
CA LYS A 107 31.92 -1.74 37.70
C LYS A 107 32.32 -0.39 38.27
N SER A 108 31.59 0.68 37.95
CA SER A 108 31.82 2.04 38.50
C SER A 108 31.72 2.07 40.03
N VAL A 109 30.73 1.39 40.63
CA VAL A 109 30.61 1.29 42.10
C VAL A 109 31.77 0.49 42.70
N LYS A 110 32.22 -0.59 42.03
CA LYS A 110 33.36 -1.41 42.49
C LYS A 110 34.70 -0.70 42.33
N THR A 111 34.90 0.10 41.29
CA THR A 111 36.12 0.92 41.13
C THR A 111 36.15 2.03 42.16
N SER A 112 35.04 2.75 42.39
CA SER A 112 34.97 3.74 43.49
C SER A 112 35.19 3.12 44.88
N ALA A 113 34.72 1.89 45.13
CA ALA A 113 35.00 1.18 46.38
C ALA A 113 36.45 0.68 46.49
N ARG A 114 37.09 0.31 45.37
CA ARG A 114 38.51 -0.06 45.31
C ARG A 114 39.43 1.16 45.47
N ASP A 115 39.10 2.29 44.86
CA ASP A 115 39.86 3.54 44.95
C ASP A 115 39.87 4.10 46.39
N VAL A 116 38.73 4.02 47.08
CA VAL A 116 38.66 4.42 48.51
C VAL A 116 39.48 3.50 49.42
N ASN A 117 39.56 2.20 49.10
CA ASN A 117 40.40 1.26 49.83
C ASN A 117 41.89 1.34 49.47
N GLN A 118 42.22 1.73 48.23
CA GLN A 118 43.60 1.94 47.79
C GLN A 118 44.17 3.24 48.37
N LEU A 119 43.35 4.30 48.48
CA LEU A 119 43.73 5.55 49.14
C LEU A 119 43.99 5.39 50.65
N LYS A 120 43.30 4.47 51.33
CA LYS A 120 43.61 4.11 52.73
C LYS A 120 44.92 3.31 52.88
N LYS A 121 45.39 2.64 51.83
CA LYS A 121 46.65 1.86 51.84
C LYS A 121 47.87 2.69 51.43
N ILE A 122 47.69 3.77 50.67
CA ILE A 122 48.75 4.69 50.21
C ILE A 122 49.28 5.63 51.32
N GLY A 123 48.67 5.65 52.50
CA GLY A 123 49.22 6.36 53.67
C GLY A 123 50.52 5.76 54.23
N GLN A 124 50.99 4.62 53.74
CA GLN A 124 52.23 3.95 54.19
C GLN A 124 52.97 3.26 53.03
N SER A 125 53.52 4.02 52.07
CA SER A 125 54.80 3.74 51.37
C SER A 125 54.85 4.50 50.04
N MET A 126 55.72 5.51 49.96
CA MET A 126 56.10 6.17 48.71
C MET A 126 57.21 5.36 48.02
N ASP A 127 56.98 4.93 46.78
CA ASP A 127 58.00 4.53 45.80
C ASP A 127 57.48 4.88 44.39
N PRO A 128 58.12 5.79 43.63
CA PRO A 128 57.65 6.20 42.31
C PRO A 128 58.46 5.53 41.21
N GLY A 129 57.92 4.49 40.59
CA GLY A 129 58.60 3.87 39.45
C GLY A 129 57.95 2.63 38.88
N ASN A 130 56.72 2.71 38.39
CA ASN A 130 56.27 1.88 37.26
C ASN A 130 54.91 2.39 36.73
N ASP A 131 54.93 3.17 35.66
CA ASP A 131 53.74 3.50 34.88
C ASP A 131 53.81 2.68 33.59
N ASP A 132 53.28 1.46 33.66
CA ASP A 132 53.09 0.59 32.50
C ASP A 132 51.60 0.26 32.42
N VAL A 133 50.85 1.17 31.77
CA VAL A 133 49.52 0.91 31.26
C VAL A 133 49.55 1.24 29.77
N ARG A 134 50.01 0.26 28.98
CA ARG A 134 49.73 0.23 27.55
C ARG A 134 48.31 -0.28 27.37
N GLU A 135 47.40 0.61 27.01
CA GLU A 135 46.07 0.29 26.51
C GLU A 135 46.25 0.06 25.01
N ASP A 136 46.40 -1.21 24.62
CA ASP A 136 46.56 -1.70 23.25
C ASP A 136 45.29 -2.49 22.94
N ASP A 137 44.32 -1.83 22.30
CA ASP A 137 43.00 -2.37 21.94
C ASP A 137 42.57 -1.81 20.56
N ASP A 138 43.50 -1.85 19.58
CA ASP A 138 43.34 -1.34 18.21
C ASP A 138 43.57 -2.46 17.15
N ASP A 139 43.27 -3.73 17.45
CA ASP A 139 43.58 -4.87 16.54
C ASP A 139 42.33 -5.59 15.98
N ASP A 140 41.11 -5.16 16.34
CA ASP A 140 39.84 -5.81 15.94
C ASP A 140 38.99 -5.00 14.93
N ASP A 141 39.32 -3.74 14.61
CA ASP A 141 38.55 -2.90 13.68
C ASP A 141 38.88 -3.20 12.20
N ASP A 142 40.13 -3.57 11.89
CA ASP A 142 40.58 -3.88 10.52
C ASP A 142 39.88 -5.14 9.94
N ASP A 143 39.53 -6.11 10.78
CA ASP A 143 38.79 -7.33 10.40
C ASP A 143 37.30 -7.04 10.12
N PHE A 144 36.73 -6.00 10.72
CA PHE A 144 35.33 -5.62 10.52
C PHE A 144 35.12 -4.87 9.19
N ASP A 145 36.11 -4.09 8.77
CA ASP A 145 36.11 -3.35 7.52
C ASP A 145 36.14 -4.28 6.29
N GLU A 146 36.81 -5.45 6.36
CA GLU A 146 36.77 -6.46 5.29
C GLU A 146 35.36 -7.04 5.09
N PHE A 147 34.56 -7.15 6.15
CA PHE A 147 33.20 -7.68 6.10
C PHE A 147 32.19 -6.68 5.50
N LEU A 148 32.50 -5.38 5.55
CA LEU A 148 31.67 -4.29 5.04
C LEU A 148 31.90 -4.03 3.55
N ASP A 149 33.05 -4.43 3.00
CA ASP A 149 33.34 -4.27 1.59
C ASP A 149 32.82 -5.47 0.76
N TRP A 150 31.58 -5.34 0.27
CA TRP A 150 30.94 -6.32 -0.62
C TRP A 150 31.70 -6.59 -1.93
N ARG A 151 32.73 -5.79 -2.24
CA ARG A 151 33.62 -5.96 -3.38
C ARG A 151 34.96 -6.62 -3.02
N ALA A 152 35.21 -6.91 -1.75
CA ALA A 152 36.40 -7.62 -1.31
C ALA A 152 36.41 -9.04 -1.91
N LYS A 153 37.41 -9.31 -2.74
CA LYS A 153 37.61 -10.65 -3.30
C LYS A 153 38.41 -11.43 -2.26
N LYS A 154 37.74 -12.34 -1.56
CA LYS A 154 38.35 -13.31 -0.62
C LYS A 154 39.72 -13.75 -1.12
N SER A 155 40.77 -13.29 -0.46
CA SER A 155 42.15 -13.72 -0.66
C SER A 155 42.37 -15.06 0.04
N TYR A 156 41.46 -16.03 -0.17
CA TYR A 156 41.65 -17.38 0.34
C TYR A 156 42.75 -18.05 -0.49
N LYS A 157 43.85 -18.41 0.17
CA LYS A 157 44.96 -19.18 -0.40
C LYS A 157 45.10 -20.50 0.33
#